data_AF-A0A813UC97-F1
#
_entry.id   AF-A0A813UC97-F1
#
_cell.length_a   1.000
_cell.length_b   1.000
_cell.length_c   1.000
_cell.angle_alpha   90.00
_cell.angle_beta   90.00
_cell.angle_gamma   90.00
#
_symmetry.space_group_name_H-M   'P 1'
#
loop_
_entity.id
_entity.type
_entity.pdbx_description
1 polymer ?
#
loop_
_entity_poly.entity_id
_entity_poly.type
_entity_poly.pdbx_seq_one_letter_code
_entity_poly.pdbx_strand_id
1 'polypeptide(L)'
;MSSSRSSSVSSASGESTSSKTAQDETIASDLVVTKYKMASEITQRVLREVIDRCVPGASIKDTCIYGDKRLDEETLRVFKKDKEVKKGIAFPTCLSINNYICHFSPLVSDPDMILKDDDVVKIDLGCHIDGYVAVVAHTLVVGATREKKVTGRRADCILAAYYAAEAALRLIKPTEHNTAVTEVIDRIASAYHCKPVEGMISYQMSRGIIDGEKKIYQNPSEMQRRDIEKQEFGLHEVYAVDVLVSSGEGKPRETDIRTTVYKKKDFIYQLRMKSSRVFLSEVEKRFTLMPFTLRHFEDEKRARMGVIECAKHDLVEPYPVYQEKDGEFVAEFKFTLLLMPSGQMKITGLPIDLDLYESEYKITDSDIKQLLTSSTQKKKKNKKKKKGTTGQGASALDNVEAVEDDGDEDFEDEPDDKQKKSAKSKKTNKKA
;
A
#
# COMPACT_ATOMS: atom_id res chain seq x y z
N MET A 1 51.85 -53.98 21.83
CA MET A 1 50.97 -54.04 23.02
C MET A 1 50.62 -52.63 23.45
N SER A 2 49.42 -52.46 24.02
CA SER A 2 48.71 -51.25 24.50
C SER A 2 48.28 -50.24 23.42
N SER A 3 47.06 -50.26 22.90
CA SER A 3 45.72 -49.98 23.49
C SER A 3 45.43 -48.50 23.74
N SER A 4 44.37 -48.07 23.07
CA SER A 4 43.66 -46.80 23.08
C SER A 4 42.96 -46.50 24.42
N ARG A 5 42.77 -45.21 24.70
CA ARG A 5 41.65 -44.71 25.51
C ARG A 5 41.36 -43.23 25.20
N SER A 6 40.12 -42.99 24.78
CA SER A 6 39.45 -41.71 24.66
C SER A 6 38.98 -41.23 26.04
N SER A 7 38.97 -39.92 26.26
CA SER A 7 38.27 -39.27 27.37
C SER A 7 37.38 -38.16 26.85
N SER A 8 36.08 -38.36 27.06
CA SER A 8 34.96 -37.46 26.80
C SER A 8 34.87 -36.39 27.89
N VAL A 9 34.67 -35.13 27.49
CA VAL A 9 34.23 -34.05 28.37
C VAL A 9 32.85 -33.61 27.90
N SER A 10 31.88 -33.79 28.79
CA SER A 10 30.46 -33.46 28.68
C SER A 10 30.26 -31.94 28.70
N SER A 11 29.66 -31.39 27.64
CA SER A 11 29.14 -30.02 27.59
C SER A 11 27.77 -29.96 28.27
N ALA A 12 27.69 -29.19 29.36
CA ALA A 12 26.44 -28.85 30.02
C ALA A 12 25.64 -27.86 29.13
N SER A 13 24.48 -28.31 28.65
CA SER A 13 23.48 -27.50 27.99
C SER A 13 22.77 -26.60 29.01
N GLY A 14 23.15 -25.32 29.03
CA GLY A 14 22.35 -24.28 29.67
C GLY A 14 21.16 -23.93 28.79
N GLU A 15 19.96 -24.23 29.26
CA GLU A 15 18.69 -23.87 28.64
C GLU A 15 18.63 -22.35 28.42
N SER A 16 18.73 -21.93 27.16
CA SER A 16 18.24 -20.61 26.76
C SER A 16 16.73 -20.63 26.96
N THR A 17 16.24 -19.83 27.90
CA THR A 17 14.84 -19.47 28.03
C THR A 17 14.31 -19.05 26.66
N SER A 18 13.57 -19.96 26.03
CA SER A 18 12.85 -19.70 24.81
C SER A 18 11.88 -18.56 25.09
N SER A 19 12.11 -17.43 24.43
CA SER A 19 11.03 -16.47 24.21
C SER A 19 9.88 -17.26 23.62
N LYS A 20 8.75 -17.32 24.33
CA LYS A 20 7.49 -17.85 23.78
C LYS A 20 7.33 -17.26 22.38
N THR A 21 7.43 -18.12 21.39
CA THR A 21 7.22 -17.82 19.97
C THR A 21 5.90 -17.09 19.87
N ALA A 22 5.93 -15.80 19.52
CA ALA A 22 4.77 -15.15 18.95
C ALA A 22 4.47 -15.95 17.69
N GLN A 23 3.48 -16.85 17.74
CA GLN A 23 2.91 -17.39 16.52
C GLN A 23 2.55 -16.19 15.66
N ASP A 24 3.00 -16.18 14.40
CA ASP A 24 2.64 -15.12 13.45
C ASP A 24 1.11 -15.03 13.39
N GLU A 25 0.54 -14.08 14.12
CA GLU A 25 -0.91 -13.87 14.13
C GLU A 25 -1.30 -13.38 12.73
N THR A 26 -1.97 -14.26 11.99
CA THR A 26 -2.47 -13.99 10.64
C THR A 26 -3.85 -13.33 10.68
N ILE A 27 -4.39 -12.97 9.52
CA ILE A 27 -5.77 -12.48 9.39
C ILE A 27 -6.85 -13.55 9.66
N ALA A 28 -6.47 -14.74 10.14
CA ALA A 28 -7.40 -15.65 10.79
C ALA A 28 -7.88 -15.12 12.17
N SER A 29 -7.16 -14.14 12.75
CA SER A 29 -7.52 -13.46 13.98
C SER A 29 -8.28 -12.16 13.68
N ASP A 30 -9.45 -11.98 14.31
CA ASP A 30 -10.26 -10.76 14.19
C ASP A 30 -9.50 -9.51 14.66
N LEU A 31 -8.63 -9.65 15.66
CA LEU A 31 -7.81 -8.54 16.15
C LEU A 31 -6.81 -8.08 15.08
N VAL A 32 -6.23 -9.02 14.33
CA VAL A 32 -5.29 -8.70 13.24
C VAL A 32 -6.03 -8.01 12.10
N VAL A 33 -7.21 -8.52 11.71
CA VAL A 33 -8.08 -7.86 10.72
C VAL A 33 -8.44 -6.44 11.17
N THR A 34 -8.75 -6.25 12.45
CA THR A 34 -9.04 -4.93 13.02
C THR A 34 -7.85 -3.98 12.89
N LYS A 35 -6.63 -4.43 13.18
CA LYS A 35 -5.42 -3.60 13.01
C LYS A 35 -5.18 -3.21 11.55
N TYR A 36 -5.39 -4.13 10.60
CA TYR A 36 -5.34 -3.83 9.17
C TYR A 36 -6.40 -2.79 8.76
N LYS A 37 -7.65 -2.95 9.22
CA LYS A 37 -8.74 -2.00 8.93
C LYS A 37 -8.46 -0.61 9.50
N MET A 38 -7.98 -0.52 10.74
CA MET A 38 -7.61 0.76 11.33
C MET A 38 -6.47 1.44 10.57
N ALA A 39 -5.45 0.67 10.16
CA ALA A 39 -4.38 1.19 9.30
C ALA A 39 -4.95 1.67 7.95
N SER A 40 -5.86 0.91 7.34
CA SER A 40 -6.43 1.26 6.05
C SER A 40 -7.34 2.49 6.09
N GLU A 41 -8.14 2.65 7.14
CA GLU A 41 -8.95 3.85 7.37
C GLU A 41 -8.09 5.11 7.48
N ILE A 42 -6.99 5.05 8.25
CA ILE A 42 -6.02 6.15 8.36
C ILE A 42 -5.40 6.45 6.99
N THR A 43 -4.86 5.42 6.33
CA THR A 43 -4.23 5.54 5.01
C THR A 43 -5.17 6.18 3.98
N GLN A 44 -6.43 5.73 3.91
CA GLN A 44 -7.40 6.28 2.95
C GLN A 44 -7.83 7.71 3.29
N ARG A 45 -7.99 8.04 4.58
CA ARG A 45 -8.28 9.41 5.02
C ARG A 45 -7.18 10.35 4.57
N VAL A 46 -5.92 10.01 4.84
CA VAL A 46 -4.78 10.85 4.45
C VAL A 46 -4.64 10.91 2.93
N LEU A 47 -4.88 9.82 2.20
CA LEU A 47 -4.89 9.84 0.74
C LEU A 47 -5.89 10.88 0.19
N ARG A 48 -7.12 10.94 0.70
CA ARG A 48 -8.11 11.97 0.28
C ARG A 48 -7.59 13.38 0.54
N GLU A 49 -7.05 13.63 1.74
CA GLU A 49 -6.50 14.95 2.08
C GLU A 49 -5.30 15.35 1.18
N VAL A 50 -4.50 14.38 0.73
CA VAL A 50 -3.40 14.60 -0.21
C VAL A 50 -3.91 14.84 -1.63
N ILE A 51 -4.93 14.11 -2.08
CA ILE A 51 -5.63 14.32 -3.35
C ILE A 51 -6.18 15.76 -3.43
N ASP A 52 -6.85 16.22 -2.36
CA ASP A 52 -7.43 17.57 -2.30
C ASP A 52 -6.38 18.70 -2.41
N ARG A 53 -5.12 18.39 -2.12
CA ARG A 53 -3.99 19.32 -2.25
C ARG A 53 -3.34 19.30 -3.63
N CYS A 54 -3.65 18.32 -4.48
CA CYS A 54 -3.08 18.19 -5.82
C CYS A 54 -3.80 19.14 -6.81
N VAL A 55 -3.58 20.44 -6.63
CA VAL A 55 -4.15 21.52 -7.45
C VAL A 55 -3.07 22.26 -8.24
N PRO A 56 -3.41 22.98 -9.33
CA PRO A 56 -2.43 23.79 -10.06
C PRO A 56 -1.71 24.78 -9.13
N GLY A 57 -0.39 24.84 -9.24
CA GLY A 57 0.47 25.71 -8.42
C GLY A 57 0.87 25.10 -7.06
N ALA A 58 0.35 23.93 -6.69
CA ALA A 58 0.73 23.28 -5.44
C ALA A 58 2.17 22.74 -5.48
N SER A 59 2.87 22.87 -4.36
CA SER A 59 4.19 22.29 -4.14
C SER A 59 4.08 20.78 -3.92
N ILE A 60 4.84 19.99 -4.68
CA ILE A 60 4.94 18.54 -4.45
C ILE A 60 5.61 18.28 -3.09
N LYS A 61 6.69 19.00 -2.80
CA LYS A 61 7.42 18.84 -1.54
C LYS A 61 6.56 19.09 -0.31
N ASP A 62 5.81 20.20 -0.29
CA ASP A 62 4.93 20.53 0.83
C ASP A 62 3.78 19.53 0.95
N THR A 63 3.31 18.99 -0.18
CA THR A 63 2.27 17.96 -0.20
C THR A 63 2.78 16.63 0.39
N CYS A 64 4.00 16.19 0.05
CA CYS A 64 4.63 15.03 0.69
C CYS A 64 4.83 15.24 2.20
N ILE A 65 5.32 16.42 2.62
CA ILE A 65 5.50 16.77 4.04
C ILE A 65 4.16 16.72 4.77
N TYR A 66 3.11 17.25 4.15
CA TYR A 66 1.77 17.23 4.71
C TYR A 66 1.25 15.79 4.89
N GLY A 67 1.34 14.94 3.86
CA GLY A 67 0.89 13.55 3.93
C GLY A 67 1.56 12.78 5.07
N ASP A 68 2.88 12.89 5.19
CA ASP A 68 3.64 12.24 6.27
C ASP A 68 3.21 12.73 7.66
N LYS A 69 3.10 14.05 7.82
CA LYS A 69 2.64 14.65 9.08
C LYS A 69 1.27 14.11 9.48
N ARG A 70 0.34 13.99 8.53
CA ARG A 70 -1.01 13.50 8.79
C ARG A 70 -1.00 12.01 9.14
N LEU A 71 -0.20 11.17 8.47
CA LEU A 71 -0.06 9.76 8.85
C LEU A 71 0.47 9.60 10.29
N ASP A 72 1.49 10.37 10.66
CA ASP A 72 2.03 10.35 12.03
C ASP A 72 0.98 10.81 13.05
N GLU A 73 0.28 11.92 12.79
CA GLU A 73 -0.75 12.43 13.70
C GLU A 73 -1.92 11.44 13.89
N GLU A 74 -2.40 10.81 12.82
CA GLU A 74 -3.51 9.87 12.88
C GLU A 74 -3.12 8.54 13.53
N THR A 75 -1.93 8.00 13.23
CA THR A 75 -1.44 6.77 13.88
C THR A 75 -1.18 6.95 15.37
N LEU A 76 -0.75 8.14 15.82
CA LEU A 76 -0.62 8.47 17.24
C LEU A 76 -1.97 8.54 17.98
N ARG A 77 -3.10 8.67 17.28
CA ARG A 77 -4.43 8.74 17.90
C ARG A 77 -4.99 7.38 18.31
N VAL A 78 -4.55 6.30 17.68
CA VAL A 78 -5.03 4.94 17.95
C VAL A 78 -4.09 4.21 18.91
N PHE A 79 -4.58 3.22 19.67
CA PHE A 79 -3.78 2.42 20.63
C PHE A 79 -2.92 3.26 21.61
N LYS A 80 -3.42 4.41 22.09
CA LYS A 80 -2.65 5.32 22.98
C LYS A 80 -2.24 4.69 24.31
N LYS A 81 -3.06 3.79 24.84
CA LYS A 81 -2.84 3.15 26.15
C LYS A 81 -1.85 1.99 26.08
N ASP A 82 -1.59 1.46 24.89
CA ASP A 82 -0.65 0.38 24.67
C ASP A 82 0.66 0.93 24.10
N LYS A 83 1.71 0.94 24.92
CA LYS A 83 3.02 1.47 24.56
C LYS A 83 3.86 0.47 23.76
N GLU A 84 3.47 -0.81 23.75
CA GLU A 84 4.20 -1.86 23.04
C GLU A 84 3.80 -1.93 21.56
N VAL A 85 2.59 -1.44 21.23
CA VAL A 85 2.11 -1.37 19.84
C VAL A 85 2.88 -0.31 19.05
N LYS A 86 3.78 -0.79 18.19
CA LYS A 86 4.49 0.05 17.21
C LYS A 86 3.55 0.47 16.10
N LYS A 87 3.53 1.75 15.76
CA LYS A 87 2.67 2.33 14.73
C LYS A 87 3.32 3.57 14.13
N GLY A 88 2.95 3.87 12.90
CA GLY A 88 3.52 5.01 12.16
C GLY A 88 3.44 4.80 10.66
N ILE A 89 4.26 5.55 9.94
CA ILE A 89 4.38 5.45 8.48
C ILE A 89 4.98 4.10 8.09
N ALA A 90 4.33 3.42 7.13
CA ALA A 90 4.82 2.19 6.50
C ALA A 90 5.44 2.47 5.13
N PHE A 91 4.93 3.48 4.43
CA PHE A 91 5.53 3.97 3.19
C PHE A 91 5.40 5.49 3.17
N PRO A 92 6.49 6.26 3.00
CA PRO A 92 6.44 7.72 3.01
C PRO A 92 5.63 8.23 1.82
N THR A 93 5.03 9.41 2.00
CA THR A 93 4.26 10.06 0.95
C THR A 93 5.17 10.41 -0.22
N CYS A 94 4.86 9.83 -1.37
CA CYS A 94 5.54 10.03 -2.64
C CYS A 94 4.56 10.55 -3.69
N LEU A 95 4.97 11.55 -4.46
CA LEU A 95 4.16 12.17 -5.51
C LEU A 95 4.96 12.17 -6.82
N SER A 96 4.66 11.25 -7.74
CA SER A 96 5.40 11.11 -9.00
C SER A 96 4.55 11.60 -10.18
N ILE A 97 5.02 12.62 -10.91
CA ILE A 97 4.25 13.26 -11.98
C ILE A 97 4.61 12.75 -13.37
N ASN A 98 3.63 12.70 -14.27
CA ASN A 98 3.77 12.40 -15.69
C ASN A 98 4.61 11.13 -15.96
N ASN A 99 5.82 11.29 -16.51
CA ASN A 99 6.74 10.22 -16.86
C ASN A 99 7.53 9.67 -15.66
N TYR A 100 7.62 10.38 -14.53
CA TYR A 100 8.22 9.80 -13.32
C TYR A 100 7.36 8.64 -12.86
N ILE A 101 7.98 7.47 -12.64
CA ILE A 101 7.29 6.22 -12.36
C ILE A 101 6.89 6.16 -10.88
N CYS A 102 7.85 6.34 -9.96
CA CYS A 102 7.61 6.10 -8.53
C CYS A 102 8.63 6.81 -7.61
N HIS A 103 8.35 6.76 -6.31
CA HIS A 103 9.24 7.08 -5.19
C HIS A 103 9.74 8.53 -5.07
N PHE A 104 9.16 9.49 -5.81
CA PHE A 104 9.55 10.89 -5.66
C PHE A 104 9.04 11.47 -4.32
N SER A 105 9.97 11.62 -3.36
CA SER A 105 9.72 12.23 -2.04
C SER A 105 10.88 13.19 -1.69
N PRO A 106 10.90 14.41 -2.22
CA PRO A 106 12.07 15.30 -2.19
C PRO A 106 12.45 15.75 -0.77
N LEU A 107 13.73 16.05 -0.53
CA LEU A 107 14.20 16.64 0.72
C LEU A 107 13.79 18.11 0.84
N VAL A 108 13.89 18.67 2.05
CA VAL A 108 13.62 20.09 2.27
C VAL A 108 14.59 20.95 1.46
N SER A 109 15.86 20.53 1.39
CA SER A 109 16.91 21.22 0.63
C SER A 109 16.87 21.00 -0.89
N ASP A 110 16.10 20.03 -1.37
CA ASP A 110 16.00 19.75 -2.81
C ASP A 110 15.13 20.83 -3.51
N PRO A 111 15.40 21.12 -4.80
CA PRO A 111 14.51 21.93 -5.63
C PRO A 111 13.10 21.36 -5.62
N ASP A 112 12.12 22.24 -5.53
CA ASP A 112 10.73 21.84 -5.53
C ASP A 112 10.17 21.69 -6.95
N MET A 113 9.18 20.81 -7.10
CA MET A 113 8.40 20.66 -8.32
C MET A 113 6.99 21.17 -8.05
N ILE A 114 6.51 22.03 -8.94
CA ILE A 114 5.19 22.67 -8.81
C ILE A 114 4.22 21.99 -9.78
N LEU A 115 3.09 21.51 -9.24
CA LEU A 115 2.03 20.89 -10.02
C LEU A 115 1.43 21.87 -11.00
N LYS A 116 1.20 21.41 -12.22
CA LYS A 116 0.55 22.16 -13.29
C LYS A 116 -0.80 21.53 -13.62
N ASP A 117 -1.64 22.34 -14.23
CA ASP A 117 -2.85 21.84 -14.87
C ASP A 117 -2.50 20.74 -15.90
N ASP A 118 -3.31 19.68 -15.94
CA ASP A 118 -3.10 18.48 -16.76
C ASP A 118 -1.89 17.59 -16.40
N ASP A 119 -1.22 17.82 -15.27
CA ASP A 119 -0.23 16.85 -14.77
C ASP A 119 -0.93 15.57 -14.32
N VAL A 120 -0.41 14.42 -14.74
CA VAL A 120 -0.79 13.10 -14.19
C VAL A 120 -0.01 12.91 -12.89
N VAL A 121 -0.69 12.78 -11.76
CA VAL A 121 -0.06 12.68 -10.44
C VAL A 121 -0.34 11.31 -9.85
N LYS A 122 0.73 10.56 -9.55
CA LYS A 122 0.67 9.32 -8.78
C LYS A 122 1.02 9.64 -7.33
N ILE A 123 0.09 9.38 -6.42
CA ILE A 123 0.26 9.54 -4.97
C ILE A 123 0.43 8.14 -4.39
N ASP A 124 1.50 7.88 -3.64
CA ASP A 124 1.77 6.60 -2.97
C ASP A 124 2.15 6.84 -1.50
N LEU A 125 1.46 6.17 -0.57
CA LEU A 125 1.65 6.32 0.87
C LEU A 125 1.07 5.14 1.65
N GLY A 126 1.48 4.99 2.91
CA GLY A 126 0.84 4.03 3.81
C GLY A 126 1.29 4.12 5.25
N CYS A 127 0.50 3.50 6.14
CA CYS A 127 0.83 3.36 7.55
C CYS A 127 0.76 1.90 8.00
N HIS A 128 1.24 1.64 9.21
CA HIS A 128 1.09 0.35 9.88
C HIS A 128 0.62 0.51 11.31
N ILE A 129 -0.12 -0.50 11.78
CA ILE A 129 -0.46 -0.68 13.19
C ILE A 129 0.07 -2.04 13.63
N ASP A 130 0.94 -2.06 14.62
CA ASP A 130 1.61 -3.26 15.15
C ASP A 130 2.39 -4.09 14.10
N GLY A 131 2.80 -3.41 13.03
CA GLY A 131 3.50 -4.01 11.89
C GLY A 131 2.58 -4.53 10.79
N TYR A 132 1.25 -4.45 10.95
CA TYR A 132 0.29 -4.76 9.89
C TYR A 132 0.11 -3.54 9.00
N VAL A 133 0.52 -3.68 7.73
CA VAL A 133 0.69 -2.59 6.78
C VAL A 133 -0.57 -2.38 5.94
N ALA A 134 -0.95 -1.11 5.76
CA ALA A 134 -1.92 -0.70 4.75
C ALA A 134 -1.32 0.40 3.87
N VAL A 135 -1.01 0.05 2.63
CA VAL A 135 -0.49 0.95 1.59
C VAL A 135 -1.54 1.20 0.51
N VAL A 136 -1.42 2.35 -0.15
CA VAL A 136 -2.30 2.75 -1.24
C VAL A 136 -1.53 3.65 -2.21
N ALA A 137 -1.84 3.49 -3.50
CA ALA A 137 -1.47 4.47 -4.50
C ALA A 137 -2.64 4.78 -5.43
N HIS A 138 -2.71 6.02 -5.87
CA HIS A 138 -3.80 6.53 -6.68
C HIS A 138 -3.28 7.52 -7.72
N THR A 139 -3.82 7.43 -8.93
CA THR A 139 -3.50 8.36 -10.02
C THR A 139 -4.67 9.29 -10.29
N LEU A 140 -4.38 10.58 -10.40
CA LEU A 140 -5.32 11.61 -10.83
C LEU A 140 -4.70 12.51 -11.90
N VAL A 141 -5.52 13.35 -12.51
CA VAL A 141 -5.07 14.45 -13.38
C VAL A 141 -5.46 15.78 -12.74
N VAL A 142 -4.48 16.66 -12.54
CA VAL A 142 -4.70 17.97 -11.93
C VAL A 142 -5.63 18.80 -12.80
N GLY A 143 -6.71 19.33 -12.19
CA GLY A 143 -7.69 20.17 -12.88
C GLY A 143 -8.73 19.41 -13.72
N ALA A 144 -8.73 18.06 -13.70
CA ALA A 144 -9.76 17.28 -14.36
C ALA A 144 -11.13 17.48 -13.72
N THR A 145 -12.15 17.70 -14.56
CA THR A 145 -13.56 17.85 -14.17
C THR A 145 -14.45 17.16 -15.20
N ARG A 146 -15.75 17.02 -14.93
CA ARG A 146 -16.68 16.41 -15.91
C ARG A 146 -16.83 17.26 -17.17
N GLU A 147 -16.62 18.57 -17.06
CA GLU A 147 -16.61 19.54 -18.15
C GLU A 147 -15.26 19.57 -18.88
N LYS A 148 -14.16 19.40 -18.14
CA LYS A 148 -12.79 19.30 -18.67
C LYS A 148 -12.26 17.88 -18.49
N LYS A 149 -12.80 16.96 -19.30
CA LYS A 149 -12.41 15.55 -19.29
C LYS A 149 -10.95 15.36 -19.69
N VAL A 150 -10.34 14.34 -19.12
CA VAL A 150 -9.03 13.83 -19.53
C VAL A 150 -9.21 12.99 -20.78
N THR A 151 -8.41 13.27 -21.81
CA THR A 151 -8.47 12.56 -23.09
C THR A 151 -7.09 12.09 -23.56
N GLY A 152 -7.06 11.30 -24.64
CA GLY A 152 -5.83 10.84 -25.28
C GLY A 152 -4.97 9.94 -24.37
N ARG A 153 -3.64 10.00 -24.55
CA ARG A 153 -2.70 9.07 -23.88
C ARG A 153 -2.77 9.07 -22.36
N ARG A 154 -3.16 10.19 -21.72
CA ARG A 154 -3.39 10.24 -20.27
C ARG A 154 -4.58 9.36 -19.87
N ALA A 155 -5.71 9.53 -20.55
CA ALA A 155 -6.90 8.72 -20.31
C ALA A 155 -6.65 7.24 -20.60
N ASP A 156 -6.00 6.93 -21.73
CA ASP A 156 -5.65 5.56 -22.11
C ASP A 156 -4.81 4.87 -21.02
N CYS A 157 -3.78 5.56 -20.53
CA CYS A 157 -2.86 5.05 -19.52
C CYS A 157 -3.56 4.83 -18.16
N ILE A 158 -4.37 5.80 -17.73
CA ILE A 158 -5.10 5.72 -16.45
C ILE A 158 -6.17 4.63 -16.49
N LEU A 159 -6.97 4.57 -17.55
CA LEU A 159 -7.99 3.53 -17.70
C LEU A 159 -7.37 2.14 -17.80
N ALA A 160 -6.24 2.00 -18.51
CA ALA A 160 -5.48 0.75 -18.56
C ALA A 160 -5.03 0.28 -17.17
N ALA A 161 -4.39 1.17 -16.39
CA ALA A 161 -3.95 0.85 -15.04
C ALA A 161 -5.12 0.52 -14.11
N TYR A 162 -6.21 1.30 -14.18
CA TYR A 162 -7.39 1.09 -13.35
C TYR A 162 -8.06 -0.26 -13.63
N TYR A 163 -8.36 -0.58 -14.89
CA TYR A 163 -8.98 -1.85 -15.23
C TYR A 163 -8.05 -3.03 -14.95
N ALA A 164 -6.74 -2.86 -15.11
CA ALA A 164 -5.75 -3.88 -14.75
C ALA A 164 -5.75 -4.16 -13.24
N ALA A 165 -5.82 -3.12 -12.39
CA ALA A 165 -5.97 -3.24 -10.95
C ALA A 165 -7.29 -3.93 -10.55
N GLU A 166 -8.41 -3.57 -11.21
CA GLU A 166 -9.72 -4.19 -10.96
C GLU A 166 -9.78 -5.67 -11.41
N ALA A 167 -9.07 -6.03 -12.48
CA ALA A 167 -8.90 -7.42 -12.89
C ALA A 167 -8.01 -8.20 -11.92
N ALA A 168 -6.89 -7.62 -11.48
CA ALA A 168 -5.99 -8.21 -10.50
C ALA A 168 -6.72 -8.51 -9.18
N LEU A 169 -7.53 -7.57 -8.67
CA LEU A 169 -8.39 -7.75 -7.50
C LEU A 169 -9.24 -9.02 -7.58
N ARG A 170 -9.75 -9.35 -8.77
CA ARG A 170 -10.65 -10.49 -8.98
C ARG A 170 -9.92 -11.81 -9.21
N LEU A 171 -8.68 -11.77 -9.69
CA LEU A 171 -7.83 -12.94 -9.90
C LEU A 171 -7.03 -13.34 -8.67
N ILE A 172 -6.69 -12.41 -7.77
CA ILE A 172 -5.95 -12.74 -6.55
C ILE A 172 -6.93 -13.37 -5.55
N LYS A 173 -7.05 -14.69 -5.62
CA LYS A 173 -7.90 -15.52 -4.74
C LYS A 173 -7.27 -16.89 -4.56
N PRO A 174 -7.62 -17.62 -3.48
CA PRO A 174 -7.14 -18.98 -3.28
C PRO A 174 -7.33 -19.83 -4.53
N THR A 175 -6.37 -20.70 -4.84
CA THR A 175 -6.30 -21.59 -6.04
C THR A 175 -5.88 -20.95 -7.36
N GLU A 176 -5.87 -19.61 -7.46
CA GLU A 176 -5.25 -18.93 -8.60
C GLU A 176 -3.75 -18.73 -8.38
N HIS A 177 -3.05 -18.40 -9.46
CA HIS A 177 -1.60 -18.22 -9.45
C HIS A 177 -1.20 -16.81 -9.85
N ASN A 178 -0.05 -16.36 -9.34
CA ASN A 178 0.55 -15.07 -9.66
C ASN A 178 0.68 -14.81 -11.17
N THR A 179 1.04 -15.81 -11.97
CA THR A 179 1.21 -15.66 -13.43
C THR A 179 -0.07 -15.25 -14.16
N ALA A 180 -1.25 -15.69 -13.69
CA ALA A 180 -2.52 -15.29 -14.29
C ALA A 180 -2.80 -13.79 -14.12
N VAL A 181 -2.35 -13.22 -13.00
CA VAL A 181 -2.44 -11.79 -12.73
C VAL A 181 -1.50 -11.01 -13.65
N THR A 182 -0.25 -11.48 -13.81
CA THR A 182 0.70 -10.91 -14.78
C THR A 182 0.11 -10.86 -16.19
N GLU A 183 -0.44 -11.97 -16.66
CA GLU A 183 -1.00 -12.10 -18.02
C GLU A 183 -2.22 -11.19 -18.24
N VAL A 184 -3.11 -11.04 -17.25
CA VAL A 184 -4.30 -10.19 -17.41
C VAL A 184 -3.92 -8.70 -17.47
N ILE A 185 -2.93 -8.29 -16.67
CA ILE A 185 -2.43 -6.92 -16.66
C ILE A 185 -1.84 -6.57 -18.03
N ASP A 186 -1.03 -7.46 -18.62
CA ASP A 186 -0.45 -7.29 -19.96
C ASP A 186 -1.54 -7.16 -21.04
N ARG A 187 -2.58 -8.00 -20.99
CA ARG A 187 -3.69 -7.98 -21.96
C ARG A 187 -4.51 -6.69 -21.86
N ILE A 188 -4.82 -6.24 -20.65
CA ILE A 188 -5.60 -5.01 -20.43
C ILE A 188 -4.80 -3.79 -20.86
N ALA A 189 -3.53 -3.69 -20.48
CA ALA A 189 -2.67 -2.59 -20.91
C ALA A 189 -2.59 -2.51 -22.44
N SER A 190 -2.44 -3.67 -23.10
CA SER A 190 -2.38 -3.74 -24.57
C SER A 190 -3.68 -3.26 -25.25
N ALA A 191 -4.85 -3.43 -24.61
CA ALA A 191 -6.13 -2.97 -25.15
C ALA A 191 -6.24 -1.44 -25.26
N TYR A 192 -5.40 -0.70 -24.51
CA TYR A 192 -5.28 0.76 -24.54
C TYR A 192 -3.98 1.24 -25.19
N HIS A 193 -3.29 0.35 -25.92
CA HIS A 193 -1.97 0.62 -26.51
C HIS A 193 -0.93 1.08 -25.46
N CYS A 194 -1.02 0.54 -24.25
CA CYS A 194 -0.11 0.82 -23.14
C CYS A 194 0.73 -0.42 -22.82
N LYS A 195 1.74 -0.25 -21.95
CA LYS A 195 2.61 -1.33 -21.47
C LYS A 195 2.73 -1.29 -19.95
N PRO A 196 2.57 -2.42 -19.23
CA PRO A 196 2.90 -2.46 -17.82
C PRO A 196 4.38 -2.16 -17.62
N VAL A 197 4.71 -1.46 -16.54
CA VAL A 197 6.09 -1.07 -16.25
C VAL A 197 6.90 -2.33 -15.91
N GLU A 198 8.01 -2.52 -16.62
CA GLU A 198 8.87 -3.70 -16.56
C GLU A 198 9.45 -3.89 -15.16
N GLY A 199 9.32 -5.11 -14.65
CA GLY A 199 9.97 -5.54 -13.41
C GLY A 199 9.37 -4.97 -12.12
N MET A 200 8.22 -4.31 -12.17
CA MET A 200 7.47 -3.91 -10.98
C MET A 200 6.85 -5.14 -10.28
N ILE A 201 6.75 -5.09 -8.96
CA ILE A 201 6.41 -6.26 -8.14
C ILE A 201 5.32 -5.89 -7.13
N SER A 202 4.22 -6.66 -7.11
CA SER A 202 3.30 -6.70 -5.98
C SER A 202 3.76 -7.77 -4.99
N TYR A 203 3.67 -7.47 -3.69
CA TYR A 203 4.21 -8.33 -2.64
C TYR A 203 3.13 -8.86 -1.72
N GLN A 204 3.31 -10.10 -1.27
CA GLN A 204 2.69 -10.57 -0.05
C GLN A 204 3.20 -9.75 1.14
N MET A 205 2.32 -9.43 2.07
CA MET A 205 2.64 -8.75 3.32
C MET A 205 2.34 -9.64 4.52
N SER A 206 3.13 -9.47 5.58
CA SER A 206 2.88 -10.05 6.90
C SER A 206 3.33 -9.05 7.98
N ARG A 207 3.23 -9.43 9.26
CA ARG A 207 3.54 -8.51 10.36
C ARG A 207 5.00 -8.05 10.29
N GLY A 208 5.22 -6.76 10.04
CA GLY A 208 6.55 -6.17 9.94
C GLY A 208 7.27 -6.42 8.62
N ILE A 209 6.61 -7.06 7.64
CA ILE A 209 7.18 -7.40 6.33
C ILE A 209 6.25 -6.84 5.23
N ILE A 210 6.72 -5.83 4.52
CA ILE A 210 6.01 -5.19 3.40
C ILE A 210 6.30 -5.86 2.05
N ASP A 211 7.39 -6.61 1.96
CA ASP A 211 7.98 -7.19 0.74
C ASP A 211 8.27 -8.69 0.93
N GLY A 212 7.21 -9.44 1.24
CA GLY A 212 7.28 -10.88 1.51
C GLY A 212 7.70 -11.74 0.32
N GLU A 213 7.75 -13.05 0.57
CA GLU A 213 8.32 -14.02 -0.36
C GLU A 213 7.48 -14.21 -1.63
N LYS A 214 6.14 -14.25 -1.51
CA LYS A 214 5.27 -14.41 -2.67
C LYS A 214 5.11 -13.10 -3.42
N LYS A 215 5.28 -13.17 -4.74
CA LYS A 215 5.39 -12.01 -5.62
C LYS A 215 4.53 -12.15 -6.87
N ILE A 216 3.99 -11.03 -7.33
CA ILE A 216 3.37 -10.90 -8.65
C ILE A 216 4.21 -9.92 -9.44
N TYR A 217 4.81 -10.39 -10.52
CA TYR A 217 5.65 -9.56 -11.38
C TYR A 217 4.82 -8.97 -12.51
N GLN A 218 5.01 -7.69 -12.80
CA GLN A 218 4.45 -7.05 -14.00
C GLN A 218 5.53 -6.97 -15.06
N ASN A 219 5.18 -7.35 -16.29
CA ASN A 219 6.08 -7.31 -17.45
C ASN A 219 7.52 -7.70 -17.07
N PRO A 220 7.77 -8.94 -16.61
CA PRO A 220 9.08 -9.28 -16.07
C PRO A 220 10.17 -9.25 -17.14
N SER A 221 11.34 -8.72 -16.76
CA SER A 221 12.54 -8.74 -17.60
C SER A 221 13.02 -10.17 -17.86
N GLU A 222 13.85 -10.37 -18.88
CA GLU A 222 14.45 -11.67 -19.21
C GLU A 222 15.18 -12.33 -18.03
N MET A 223 15.80 -11.52 -17.17
CA MET A 223 16.45 -12.02 -15.95
C MET A 223 15.41 -12.49 -14.93
N GLN A 224 14.40 -11.66 -14.64
CA GLN A 224 13.35 -12.01 -13.69
C GLN A 224 12.55 -13.24 -14.12
N ARG A 225 12.27 -13.40 -15.41
CA ARG A 225 11.52 -14.58 -15.93
C ARG A 225 12.14 -15.92 -15.54
N ARG A 226 13.46 -15.97 -15.30
CA ARG A 226 14.16 -17.19 -14.86
C ARG A 226 13.93 -17.53 -13.40
N ASP A 227 13.63 -16.52 -12.59
CA ASP A 227 13.49 -16.61 -11.14
C ASP A 227 12.02 -16.53 -10.68
N ILE A 228 11.08 -16.34 -11.61
CA ILE A 228 9.64 -16.33 -11.31
C ILE A 228 9.18 -17.75 -11.07
N GLU A 229 8.98 -18.06 -9.79
CA GLU A 229 8.26 -19.24 -9.38
C GLU A 229 6.75 -19.01 -9.55
N LYS A 230 6.07 -20.01 -10.12
CA LYS A 230 4.61 -20.02 -10.17
C LYS A 230 4.09 -20.32 -8.75
N GLN A 231 3.42 -19.35 -8.15
CA GLN A 231 2.97 -19.42 -6.77
C GLN A 231 1.45 -19.35 -6.70
N GLU A 232 0.85 -20.27 -5.94
CA GLU A 232 -0.58 -20.28 -5.64
C GLU A 232 -0.89 -19.33 -4.48
N PHE A 233 -1.96 -18.55 -4.61
CA PHE A 233 -2.47 -17.71 -3.51
C PHE A 233 -3.15 -18.56 -2.45
N GLY A 234 -2.91 -18.22 -1.18
CA GLY A 234 -3.39 -18.93 0.00
C GLY A 234 -4.49 -18.18 0.76
N LEU A 235 -5.23 -18.94 1.57
CA LEU A 235 -6.18 -18.36 2.53
C LEU A 235 -5.42 -17.67 3.68
N HIS A 236 -5.96 -16.54 4.16
CA HIS A 236 -5.36 -15.72 5.20
C HIS A 236 -4.04 -15.03 4.82
N GLU A 237 -3.80 -14.85 3.52
CA GLU A 237 -2.70 -14.03 3.01
C GLU A 237 -3.14 -12.58 2.79
N VAL A 238 -2.17 -11.66 2.85
CA VAL A 238 -2.34 -10.24 2.60
C VAL A 238 -1.40 -9.83 1.48
N TYR A 239 -1.85 -8.97 0.57
CA TYR A 239 -1.06 -8.48 -0.55
C TYR A 239 -1.14 -6.97 -0.67
N ALA A 240 -0.01 -6.32 -0.94
CA ALA A 240 0.04 -5.00 -1.57
C ALA A 240 0.08 -5.24 -3.08
N VAL A 241 -1.08 -5.08 -3.72
CA VAL A 241 -1.25 -5.20 -5.17
C VAL A 241 -0.92 -3.85 -5.78
N ASP A 242 0.05 -3.81 -6.68
CA ASP A 242 0.62 -2.59 -7.24
C ASP A 242 0.67 -2.67 -8.77
N VAL A 243 -0.16 -1.86 -9.42
CA VAL A 243 -0.31 -1.84 -10.88
C VAL A 243 0.19 -0.54 -11.46
N LEU A 244 1.28 -0.61 -12.22
CA LEU A 244 1.88 0.52 -12.93
C LEU A 244 1.83 0.27 -14.43
N VAL A 245 1.21 1.18 -15.16
CA VAL A 245 1.09 1.12 -16.62
C VAL A 245 1.66 2.40 -17.22
N SER A 246 2.46 2.24 -18.27
CA SER A 246 3.07 3.30 -19.07
C SER A 246 2.33 3.46 -20.39
N SER A 247 2.17 4.71 -20.85
CA SER A 247 1.73 5.00 -22.22
C SER A 247 2.82 4.72 -23.27
N GLY A 248 4.07 4.52 -22.84
CA GLY A 248 5.23 4.27 -23.68
C GLY A 248 5.64 2.80 -23.73
N GLU A 249 6.95 2.54 -23.61
CA GLU A 249 7.53 1.19 -23.75
C GLU A 249 7.42 0.33 -22.49
N GLY A 250 7.10 0.95 -21.34
CA GLY A 250 7.07 0.30 -20.04
C GLY A 250 8.48 0.01 -19.51
N LYS A 251 9.52 0.77 -19.89
CA LYS A 251 10.91 0.48 -19.50
C LYS A 251 11.45 1.54 -18.54
N PRO A 252 11.62 1.21 -17.25
CA PRO A 252 12.17 2.12 -16.27
C PRO A 252 13.57 2.59 -16.65
N ARG A 253 13.82 3.90 -16.53
CA ARG A 253 15.14 4.52 -16.63
C ARG A 253 15.48 5.16 -15.30
N GLU A 254 16.72 5.00 -14.85
CA GLU A 254 17.22 5.75 -13.71
C GLU A 254 17.22 7.26 -14.02
N THR A 255 17.07 8.05 -12.97
CA THR A 255 17.10 9.51 -13.03
C THR A 255 18.31 10.04 -12.27
N ASP A 256 18.69 11.29 -12.56
CA ASP A 256 19.67 12.01 -11.74
C ASP A 256 19.05 12.55 -10.42
N ILE A 257 17.77 12.28 -10.18
CA ILE A 257 17.10 12.68 -8.93
C ILE A 257 17.63 11.81 -7.80
N ARG A 258 18.04 12.47 -6.72
CA ARG A 258 18.53 11.81 -5.51
C ARG A 258 17.47 10.83 -4.99
N THR A 259 17.89 9.58 -4.75
CA THR A 259 17.11 8.64 -3.95
C THR A 259 16.99 9.14 -2.50
N THR A 260 15.75 9.31 -2.05
CA THR A 260 15.45 9.76 -0.68
C THR A 260 14.71 8.70 0.14
N VAL A 261 14.09 7.72 -0.51
CA VAL A 261 13.35 6.64 0.13
C VAL A 261 14.24 5.41 0.27
N TYR A 262 14.26 4.83 1.47
CA TYR A 262 15.06 3.66 1.81
C TYR A 262 14.29 2.73 2.75
N LYS A 263 14.66 1.46 2.78
CA LYS A 263 14.14 0.47 3.74
C LYS A 263 15.29 -0.25 4.42
N LYS A 264 15.22 -0.50 5.73
CA LYS A 264 16.22 -1.33 6.41
C LYS A 264 16.14 -2.78 5.92
N LYS A 265 17.30 -3.39 5.69
CA LYS A 265 17.45 -4.84 5.51
C LYS A 265 17.95 -5.50 6.78
N ASP A 266 17.71 -6.80 6.93
CA ASP A 266 18.18 -7.56 8.09
C ASP A 266 19.54 -8.22 7.82
N PHE A 267 20.51 -7.38 7.47
CA PHE A 267 21.91 -7.78 7.31
C PHE A 267 22.76 -7.22 8.44
N ILE A 268 23.78 -7.98 8.82
CA ILE A 268 24.73 -7.58 9.87
C ILE A 268 26.03 -7.14 9.19
N TYR A 269 26.37 -5.87 9.36
CA TYR A 269 27.64 -5.31 8.91
C TYR A 269 28.18 -4.30 9.94
N GLN A 270 29.49 -4.35 10.19
CA GLN A 270 30.15 -3.44 11.12
C GLN A 270 30.54 -2.13 10.42
N LEU A 271 29.66 -1.12 10.54
CA LEU A 271 29.87 0.22 9.98
C LEU A 271 31.10 0.92 10.58
N ARG A 272 31.92 1.51 9.71
CA ARG A 272 33.16 2.20 10.07
C ARG A 272 32.91 3.65 10.50
N MET A 273 32.01 4.37 9.84
CA MET A 273 31.77 5.77 10.13
C MET A 273 30.82 5.95 11.33
N LYS A 274 31.12 6.94 12.19
CA LYS A 274 30.25 7.29 13.33
C LYS A 274 28.87 7.78 12.86
N SER A 275 28.83 8.56 11.78
CA SER A 275 27.58 9.05 11.18
C SER A 275 26.66 7.91 10.75
N SER A 276 27.20 6.89 10.07
CA SER A 276 26.43 5.73 9.61
C SER A 276 25.89 4.91 10.77
N ARG A 277 26.69 4.68 11.84
CA ARG A 277 26.22 3.99 13.04
C ARG A 277 25.06 4.72 13.73
N VAL A 278 25.17 6.05 13.85
CA VAL A 278 24.11 6.88 14.44
C VAL A 278 22.84 6.82 13.57
N PHE A 279 23.00 6.97 12.25
CA PHE A 279 21.90 6.87 11.28
C PHE A 279 21.18 5.52 11.37
N LEU A 280 21.91 4.40 11.30
CA LEU A 280 21.29 3.08 11.35
C LEU A 280 20.58 2.81 12.70
N SER A 281 21.17 3.26 13.81
CA SER A 281 20.53 3.12 15.13
C SER A 281 19.23 3.93 15.23
N GLU A 282 19.16 5.09 14.58
CA GLU A 282 17.93 5.87 14.50
C GLU A 282 16.88 5.18 13.61
N VAL A 283 17.29 4.62 12.46
CA VAL A 283 16.43 3.84 11.57
C VAL A 283 15.78 2.66 12.31
N GLU A 284 16.58 1.87 13.02
CA GLU A 284 16.11 0.70 13.77
C GLU A 284 15.07 1.06 14.83
N LYS A 285 15.28 2.19 15.52
CA LYS A 285 14.40 2.65 16.60
C LYS A 285 13.09 3.22 16.07
N ARG A 286 13.13 3.99 14.98
CA ARG A 286 11.99 4.76 14.48
C ARG A 286 11.17 4.02 13.44
N PHE A 287 11.83 3.39 12.46
CA PHE A 287 11.17 2.84 11.29
C PHE A 287 11.13 1.31 11.30
N THR A 288 11.93 0.66 12.15
CA THR A 288 12.06 -0.80 12.22
C THR A 288 12.50 -1.40 10.87
N LEU A 289 11.60 -2.08 10.15
CA LEU A 289 11.80 -2.60 8.81
C LEU A 289 10.91 -1.90 7.76
N MET A 290 10.22 -0.82 8.12
CA MET A 290 9.39 -0.06 7.19
C MET A 290 10.23 0.90 6.33
N PRO A 291 9.86 1.09 5.06
CA PRO A 291 10.36 2.20 4.24
C PRO A 291 10.23 3.57 4.93
N PHE A 292 11.23 4.42 4.73
CA PHE A 292 11.31 5.76 5.28
C PHE A 292 11.94 6.71 4.26
N THR A 293 11.69 8.02 4.40
CA THR A 293 12.41 9.04 3.63
C THR A 293 13.47 9.71 4.49
N LEU A 294 14.60 10.11 3.89
CA LEU A 294 15.64 10.88 4.59
C LEU A 294 15.10 12.22 5.14
N ARG A 295 13.97 12.72 4.63
CA ARG A 295 13.28 13.91 5.15
C ARG A 295 12.75 13.72 6.59
N HIS A 296 12.57 12.48 7.05
CA HIS A 296 12.11 12.19 8.41
C HIS A 296 13.18 12.44 9.48
N PHE A 297 14.44 12.68 9.10
CA PHE A 297 15.54 12.96 10.03
C PHE A 297 15.66 14.45 10.31
N GLU A 298 15.84 14.82 11.59
CA GLU A 298 16.01 16.22 11.99
C GLU A 298 17.25 16.87 11.35
N ASP A 299 18.37 16.14 11.27
CA ASP A 299 19.60 16.58 10.61
C ASP A 299 19.77 15.90 9.25
N GLU A 300 19.19 16.54 8.22
CA GLU A 300 19.23 16.07 6.84
C GLU A 300 20.67 15.84 6.33
N LYS A 301 21.63 16.68 6.73
CA LYS A 301 23.03 16.55 6.30
C LYS A 301 23.66 15.28 6.89
N ARG A 302 23.40 14.99 8.17
CA ARG A 302 23.87 13.74 8.80
C ARG A 302 23.21 12.51 8.19
N ALA A 303 21.91 12.56 7.93
CA ALA A 303 21.18 11.46 7.28
C ALA A 303 21.78 11.14 5.90
N ARG A 304 21.99 12.18 5.08
CA ARG A 304 22.64 12.05 3.75
C ARG A 304 24.05 11.47 3.81
N MET A 305 24.84 11.78 4.83
CA MET A 305 26.17 11.18 4.97
C MET A 305 26.10 9.73 5.49
N GLY A 306 25.20 9.44 6.43
CA GLY A 306 25.07 8.12 7.03
C GLY A 306 24.54 7.05 6.07
N VAL A 307 23.58 7.42 5.22
CA VAL A 307 22.92 6.48 4.31
C VAL A 307 23.88 5.89 3.26
N ILE A 308 24.93 6.62 2.86
CA ILE A 308 25.85 6.20 1.79
C ILE A 308 26.55 4.88 2.13
N GLU A 309 27.13 4.77 3.33
CA GLU A 309 27.80 3.55 3.77
C GLU A 309 26.79 2.43 4.01
N CYS A 310 25.64 2.74 4.59
CA CYS A 310 24.59 1.76 4.85
C CYS A 310 24.05 1.14 3.56
N ALA A 311 23.78 1.94 2.52
CA ALA A 311 23.30 1.46 1.23
C ALA A 311 24.39 0.66 0.50
N LYS A 312 25.64 1.12 0.54
CA LYS A 312 26.78 0.42 -0.07
C LYS A 312 27.02 -0.99 0.50
N HIS A 313 26.66 -1.21 1.76
CA HIS A 313 26.82 -2.49 2.45
C HIS A 313 25.48 -3.20 2.70
N ASP A 314 24.47 -2.89 1.88
CA ASP A 314 23.15 -3.53 1.87
C ASP A 314 22.37 -3.47 3.19
N LEU A 315 22.77 -2.63 4.15
CA LEU A 315 22.02 -2.45 5.40
C LEU A 315 20.71 -1.69 5.19
N VAL A 316 20.65 -0.87 4.14
CA VAL A 316 19.43 -0.23 3.68
C VAL A 316 19.29 -0.39 2.17
N GLU A 317 18.10 -0.69 1.73
CA GLU A 317 17.72 -0.80 0.32
C GLU A 317 17.24 0.55 -0.20
N PRO A 318 17.81 1.07 -1.30
CA PRO A 318 17.30 2.25 -1.95
C PRO A 318 15.99 1.97 -2.69
N TYR A 319 15.10 2.97 -2.73
CA TYR A 319 13.92 3.02 -3.60
C TYR A 319 14.14 4.17 -4.60
N PRO A 320 14.87 3.93 -5.70
CA PRO A 320 15.22 4.99 -6.64
C PRO A 320 13.99 5.61 -7.31
N VAL A 321 14.14 6.85 -7.75
CA VAL A 321 13.17 7.50 -8.63
C VAL A 321 13.47 7.05 -10.06
N TYR A 322 12.53 6.30 -10.64
CA TYR A 322 12.60 5.90 -12.04
C TYR A 322 11.73 6.80 -12.91
N GLN A 323 12.04 6.86 -14.20
CA GLN A 323 11.23 7.57 -15.18
C GLN A 323 11.03 6.77 -16.46
N GLU A 324 9.94 7.07 -17.13
CA GLU A 324 9.73 6.80 -18.54
C GLU A 324 10.32 7.88 -19.43
N LYS A 325 10.24 7.69 -20.75
CA LYS A 325 10.66 8.69 -21.73
C LYS A 325 9.87 9.99 -21.52
N ASP A 326 10.55 11.13 -21.66
CA ASP A 326 9.91 12.43 -21.63
C ASP A 326 8.74 12.50 -22.63
N GLY A 327 7.61 13.02 -22.16
CA GLY A 327 6.36 13.11 -22.93
C GLY A 327 5.41 11.92 -22.76
N GLU A 328 5.87 10.81 -22.17
CA GLU A 328 5.00 9.70 -21.79
C GLU A 328 4.36 9.91 -20.41
N PHE A 329 3.34 9.11 -20.11
CA PHE A 329 2.60 9.12 -18.86
C PHE A 329 2.67 7.75 -18.21
N VAL A 330 2.72 7.73 -16.88
CA VAL A 330 2.62 6.53 -16.07
C VAL A 330 1.50 6.71 -15.07
N ALA A 331 0.62 5.71 -14.99
CA ALA A 331 -0.45 5.62 -14.01
C ALA A 331 -0.21 4.42 -13.08
N GLU A 332 -0.48 4.64 -11.80
CA GLU A 332 -0.34 3.69 -10.70
C GLU A 332 -1.64 3.57 -9.91
N PHE A 333 -2.07 2.33 -9.67
CA PHE A 333 -3.09 2.01 -8.68
C PHE A 333 -2.59 0.88 -7.79
N LYS A 334 -2.47 1.18 -6.48
CA LYS A 334 -2.03 0.23 -5.47
C LYS A 334 -3.05 0.10 -4.37
N PHE A 335 -3.31 -1.13 -3.93
CA PHE A 335 -4.24 -1.42 -2.84
C PHE A 335 -3.78 -2.60 -2.00
N THR A 336 -4.22 -2.61 -0.74
CA THR A 336 -4.02 -3.70 0.20
C THR A 336 -5.23 -4.63 0.16
N LEU A 337 -4.96 -5.92 -0.02
CA LEU A 337 -5.96 -6.97 -0.20
C LEU A 337 -5.80 -8.08 0.84
N LEU A 338 -6.89 -8.41 1.53
CA LEU A 338 -6.98 -9.53 2.48
C LEU A 338 -7.71 -10.71 1.84
N LEU A 339 -7.12 -11.90 1.89
CA LEU A 339 -7.74 -13.13 1.39
C LEU A 339 -8.48 -13.87 2.50
N MET A 340 -9.74 -13.49 2.71
CA MET A 340 -10.62 -14.03 3.76
C MET A 340 -11.39 -15.26 3.27
N PRO A 341 -11.93 -16.10 4.18
CA PRO A 341 -12.79 -17.23 3.79
C PRO A 341 -14.02 -16.80 2.97
N SER A 342 -14.54 -15.60 3.24
CA SER A 342 -15.66 -14.95 2.54
C SER A 342 -15.31 -14.47 1.12
N GLY A 343 -14.04 -14.37 0.78
CA GLY A 343 -13.55 -13.83 -0.49
C GLY A 343 -12.49 -12.74 -0.30
N GLN A 344 -12.20 -12.04 -1.38
CA GLN A 344 -11.27 -10.92 -1.44
C GLN A 344 -11.85 -9.71 -0.69
N MET A 345 -11.07 -9.16 0.24
CA MET A 345 -11.42 -7.94 0.96
C MET A 345 -10.36 -6.86 0.64
N LYS A 346 -10.67 -6.00 -0.32
CA LYS A 346 -9.87 -4.80 -0.63
C LYS A 346 -10.11 -3.77 0.49
N ILE A 347 -9.07 -3.43 1.24
CA ILE A 347 -9.19 -2.55 2.42
C ILE A 347 -8.67 -1.13 2.16
N THR A 348 -7.84 -0.93 1.13
CA THR A 348 -7.42 0.40 0.64
C THR A 348 -7.71 0.53 -0.86
N GLY A 349 -7.62 1.76 -1.36
CA GLY A 349 -7.80 2.10 -2.77
C GLY A 349 -9.14 2.77 -3.00
N LEU A 350 -9.09 4.04 -3.37
CA LEU A 350 -10.27 4.84 -3.66
C LEU A 350 -10.80 4.55 -5.08
N PRO A 351 -12.12 4.62 -5.30
CA PRO A 351 -12.67 4.58 -6.65
C PRO A 351 -12.22 5.82 -7.45
N ILE A 352 -12.24 5.71 -8.77
CA ILE A 352 -12.11 6.87 -9.67
C ILE A 352 -13.46 7.20 -10.30
N ASP A 353 -13.71 8.47 -10.55
CA ASP A 353 -14.84 8.89 -11.38
C ASP A 353 -14.49 8.61 -12.85
N LEU A 354 -15.03 7.52 -13.39
CA LEU A 354 -14.78 7.09 -14.77
C LEU A 354 -15.29 8.10 -15.80
N ASP A 355 -16.26 8.95 -15.45
CA ASP A 355 -16.81 9.96 -16.37
C ASP A 355 -15.81 11.08 -16.69
N LEU A 356 -14.75 11.21 -15.89
CA LEU A 356 -13.64 12.15 -16.11
C LEU A 356 -12.71 11.72 -17.25
N TYR A 357 -12.76 10.46 -17.69
CA TYR A 357 -11.77 9.91 -18.62
C TYR A 357 -12.44 9.44 -19.92
N GLU A 358 -11.93 9.91 -21.04
CA GLU A 358 -12.41 9.53 -22.37
C GLU A 358 -11.25 9.00 -23.21
N SER A 359 -11.36 7.72 -23.59
CA SER A 359 -10.40 6.99 -24.42
C SER A 359 -11.10 6.51 -25.68
N GLU A 360 -10.40 6.59 -26.82
CA GLU A 360 -10.87 6.01 -28.08
C GLU A 360 -10.77 4.47 -28.06
N TYR A 361 -9.95 3.93 -27.15
CA TYR A 361 -9.77 2.51 -26.94
C TYR A 361 -10.68 1.97 -25.83
N LYS A 362 -10.98 0.68 -25.93
CA LYS A 362 -11.79 -0.05 -24.96
C LYS A 362 -11.38 -1.51 -24.93
N ILE A 363 -11.60 -2.15 -23.79
CA ILE A 363 -11.46 -3.60 -23.66
C ILE A 363 -12.51 -4.26 -24.56
N THR A 364 -12.08 -5.06 -25.52
CA THR A 364 -12.98 -5.82 -26.44
C THR A 364 -13.06 -7.29 -26.08
N ASP A 365 -12.03 -7.82 -25.42
CA ASP A 365 -11.90 -9.20 -24.97
C ASP A 365 -13.06 -9.64 -24.05
N SER A 366 -13.75 -10.72 -24.42
CA SER A 366 -14.93 -11.21 -23.70
C SER A 366 -14.61 -11.72 -22.31
N ASP A 367 -13.48 -12.39 -22.14
CA ASP A 367 -13.10 -13.02 -20.88
C ASP A 367 -12.74 -11.95 -19.85
N ILE A 368 -12.04 -10.89 -20.29
CA ILE A 368 -11.72 -9.74 -19.45
C ILE A 368 -12.99 -8.98 -19.06
N LYS A 369 -13.94 -8.77 -19.98
CA LYS A 369 -15.23 -8.14 -19.65
C LYS A 369 -16.01 -8.95 -18.61
N GLN A 370 -16.06 -10.27 -18.79
CA GLN A 370 -16.72 -11.15 -17.84
C GLN A 370 -16.00 -11.14 -16.48
N LEU A 371 -14.67 -11.10 -16.47
CA LEU A 371 -13.89 -10.94 -15.25
C LEU A 371 -14.25 -9.64 -14.55
N LEU A 372 -14.16 -8.49 -15.21
CA LEU A 372 -14.43 -7.17 -14.61
C LEU A 372 -15.85 -7.02 -14.04
N THR A 373 -16.83 -7.73 -14.60
CA THR A 373 -18.23 -7.75 -14.11
C THR A 373 -18.48 -8.79 -13.01
N SER A 374 -17.52 -9.67 -12.72
CA SER A 374 -17.64 -10.66 -11.66
C SER A 374 -17.55 -10.05 -10.26
N SER A 375 -18.25 -10.65 -9.30
CA SER A 375 -18.23 -10.21 -7.90
C SER A 375 -16.98 -10.71 -7.17
N THR A 376 -16.39 -9.85 -6.35
CA THR A 376 -15.22 -10.14 -5.50
C THR A 376 -15.59 -10.88 -4.21
N GLN A 377 -16.88 -10.98 -3.85
CA GLN A 377 -17.34 -11.68 -2.66
C GLN A 377 -18.16 -12.93 -2.99
N LYS A 378 -18.01 -13.97 -2.17
CA LYS A 378 -18.88 -15.15 -2.27
C LYS A 378 -20.29 -14.75 -1.84
N LYS A 379 -21.27 -14.87 -2.75
CA LYS A 379 -22.69 -14.77 -2.39
C LYS A 379 -22.97 -15.73 -1.24
N LYS A 380 -23.37 -15.21 -0.06
CA LYS A 380 -23.92 -16.05 1.01
C LYS A 380 -25.07 -16.85 0.41
N LYS A 381 -24.93 -18.18 0.36
CA LYS A 381 -26.04 -19.08 -0.02
C LYS A 381 -27.13 -18.94 1.03
N ASN A 382 -28.03 -17.97 0.85
CA ASN A 382 -29.29 -17.97 1.57
C ASN A 382 -30.01 -19.27 1.19
N LYS A 383 -30.14 -20.20 2.14
CA LYS A 383 -31.08 -21.34 2.05
C LYS A 383 -32.50 -20.77 2.01
N LYS A 384 -32.93 -20.24 0.86
CA LYS A 384 -34.34 -19.93 0.62
C LYS A 384 -35.07 -21.25 0.40
N LYS A 385 -35.91 -21.60 1.37
CA LYS A 385 -36.97 -22.61 1.22
C LYS A 385 -37.76 -22.30 -0.06
N LYS A 386 -37.88 -23.30 -0.95
CA LYS A 386 -38.72 -23.27 -2.15
C LYS A 386 -40.16 -22.87 -1.79
N LYS A 387 -40.65 -21.80 -2.39
CA LYS A 387 -42.06 -21.67 -2.81
C LYS A 387 -42.01 -21.16 -4.25
N GLY A 388 -42.52 -21.98 -5.17
CA GLY A 388 -42.51 -21.69 -6.59
C GLY A 388 -43.68 -20.81 -7.01
N THR A 389 -43.48 -20.05 -8.09
CA THR A 389 -44.45 -19.89 -9.18
C THR A 389 -43.76 -19.30 -10.41
N THR A 390 -44.27 -19.70 -11.56
CA THR A 390 -43.89 -19.48 -12.95
C THR A 390 -44.11 -18.05 -13.48
N GLY A 391 -43.34 -17.65 -14.51
CA GLY A 391 -43.67 -16.54 -15.42
C GLY A 391 -42.48 -16.03 -16.26
N GLN A 392 -42.61 -16.09 -17.58
CA GLN A 392 -41.63 -15.69 -18.62
C GLN A 392 -41.63 -14.17 -18.90
N GLY A 393 -40.54 -13.63 -19.48
CA GLY A 393 -40.52 -12.34 -20.19
C GLY A 393 -39.11 -11.72 -20.33
N ALA A 394 -38.74 -11.26 -21.52
CA ALA A 394 -37.39 -10.96 -21.98
C ALA A 394 -36.99 -9.46 -21.99
N SER A 395 -35.68 -9.24 -22.21
CA SER A 395 -34.94 -8.07 -22.74
C SER A 395 -34.89 -6.74 -21.96
N ALA A 396 -33.68 -6.32 -21.57
CA ALA A 396 -32.95 -5.15 -22.12
C ALA A 396 -31.72 -4.88 -21.23
N LEU A 397 -30.54 -4.80 -21.86
CA LEU A 397 -29.27 -4.36 -21.27
C LEU A 397 -29.19 -2.85 -21.46
N ASP A 398 -29.03 -2.09 -20.37
CA ASP A 398 -28.32 -0.81 -20.33
C ASP A 398 -28.16 -0.35 -18.87
N ASN A 399 -27.06 0.37 -18.62
CA ASN A 399 -26.64 1.07 -17.41
C ASN A 399 -26.05 0.24 -16.25
N VAL A 400 -24.72 0.37 -16.12
CA VAL A 400 -23.98 0.03 -14.90
C VAL A 400 -23.96 1.28 -14.03
N GLU A 401 -24.88 1.37 -13.07
CA GLU A 401 -24.77 2.32 -11.96
C GLU A 401 -23.73 1.82 -10.96
N ALA A 402 -22.88 2.74 -10.52
CA ALA A 402 -21.94 2.53 -9.43
C ALA A 402 -22.69 2.11 -8.17
N VAL A 403 -22.28 0.99 -7.57
CA VAL A 403 -22.80 0.58 -6.27
C VAL A 403 -22.02 1.36 -5.22
N GLU A 404 -22.70 2.31 -4.58
CA GLU A 404 -22.25 2.97 -3.37
C GLU A 404 -22.01 1.93 -2.26
N ASP A 405 -20.82 1.98 -1.67
CA ASP A 405 -20.40 1.16 -0.54
C ASP A 405 -20.98 1.78 0.73
N ASP A 406 -22.21 1.41 1.08
CA ASP A 406 -22.80 1.73 2.39
C ASP A 406 -22.11 0.89 3.46
N GLY A 407 -21.08 1.48 4.05
CA GLY A 407 -20.30 0.94 5.16
C GLY A 407 -19.93 1.98 6.20
N ASP A 408 -20.73 3.05 6.36
CA ASP A 408 -20.65 3.95 7.51
C ASP A 408 -21.46 3.35 8.67
N GLU A 409 -20.81 2.51 9.48
CA GLU A 409 -21.26 2.31 10.86
C GLU A 409 -20.58 3.40 11.71
N ASP A 410 -21.31 4.49 11.92
CA ASP A 410 -21.01 5.52 12.90
C ASP A 410 -20.80 4.87 14.28
N PHE A 411 -19.56 4.89 14.77
CA PHE A 411 -19.27 4.70 16.19
C PHE A 411 -19.69 5.97 16.92
N GLU A 412 -20.95 6.03 17.35
CA GLU A 412 -21.40 7.04 18.30
C GLU A 412 -20.68 6.85 19.64
N ASP A 413 -19.87 7.84 20.03
CA ASP A 413 -19.29 7.98 21.37
C ASP A 413 -20.42 8.14 22.41
N GLU A 414 -20.62 7.14 23.26
CA GLU A 414 -21.42 7.33 24.49
C GLU A 414 -20.68 8.29 25.45
N PRO A 415 -21.34 9.33 25.98
CA PRO A 415 -20.73 10.22 26.95
C PRO A 415 -20.68 9.60 28.35
N ASP A 416 -19.48 9.60 28.93
CA ASP A 416 -19.14 9.11 30.26
C ASP A 416 -19.84 9.95 31.37
N ASP A 417 -20.99 9.48 31.87
CA ASP A 417 -21.74 10.11 32.97
C ASP A 417 -21.11 9.78 34.33
N LYS A 418 -20.00 10.47 34.65
CA LYS A 418 -19.47 10.55 36.02
C LYS A 418 -18.92 11.94 36.33
N GLN A 419 -19.80 12.93 36.46
CA GLN A 419 -19.56 14.09 37.34
C GLN A 419 -20.83 14.90 37.58
N LYS A 420 -21.65 14.48 38.56
CA LYS A 420 -22.59 15.37 39.29
C LYS A 420 -23.24 14.68 40.50
N LYS A 421 -22.43 14.42 41.54
CA LYS A 421 -22.95 14.19 42.91
C LYS A 421 -22.07 14.88 43.95
N SER A 422 -22.15 16.21 44.01
CA SER A 422 -21.76 16.99 45.19
C SER A 422 -22.33 18.40 45.16
N ALA A 423 -23.66 18.53 45.06
CA ALA A 423 -24.32 19.76 45.47
C ALA A 423 -25.79 19.50 45.84
N LYS A 424 -26.17 19.97 47.02
CA LYS A 424 -27.52 19.99 47.63
C LYS A 424 -27.95 18.73 48.39
N SER A 425 -27.41 18.58 49.61
CA SER A 425 -28.25 18.17 50.75
C SER A 425 -28.58 19.40 51.60
N LYS A 426 -29.76 19.33 52.18
CA LYS A 426 -30.63 20.42 52.63
C LYS A 426 -30.13 21.12 53.91
N LYS A 427 -30.40 22.43 53.95
CA LYS A 427 -30.71 23.20 55.16
C LYS A 427 -31.66 22.41 56.07
N THR A 428 -31.29 22.27 57.34
CA THR A 428 -32.09 22.67 58.53
C THR A 428 -31.39 22.15 59.80
N ASN A 429 -30.83 23.04 60.62
CA ASN A 429 -31.35 23.17 61.99
C ASN A 429 -30.95 24.49 62.63
N LYS A 430 -31.90 24.99 63.42
CA LYS A 430 -31.99 26.28 64.06
C LYS A 430 -31.90 26.04 65.57
N LYS A 431 -31.33 27.01 66.29
CA LYS A 431 -31.48 27.34 67.72
C LYS A 431 -30.31 27.01 68.66
N ALA A 432 -30.18 27.99 69.58
CA ALA A 432 -29.34 28.15 70.76
C ALA A 432 -27.93 28.65 70.46
#